data_AF-A0A6M1YNX9-F1
#
_entry.id   AF-A0A6M1YNX9-F1
#
_cell.length_a   1.000
_cell.length_b   1.000
_cell.length_c   1.000
_cell.angle_alpha   90.00
_cell.angle_beta   90.00
_cell.angle_gamma   90.00
#
_symmetry.space_group_name_H-M   'P 1'
#
loop_
_entity.id
_entity.type
_entity.pdbx_description
1 polymer ?
#
loop_
_entity_poly.entity_id
_entity_poly.type
_entity_poly.pdbx_seq_one_letter_code
_entity_poly.pdbx_strand_id
1 'polypeptide(L)'
;MKWLVLVLALCLTGCHFPSKIAMEGSGGRNTYNIEIQKTNAEEMLLNLVRLRYFDSPFFLDVSSVTNQFTMRNLAVASIKLPGFDKTNPMSLGGETQWTNQPTIQYSPLQGKEFSNQLMQPLDINTIQQVIYSGWEIERVFSLTVKNFQEFPNIPREGLDPDELVRHKKFHKLIKLMTTLQLKGDLQIGIGENKAEDANKPNLQFAFPSDNKTSEEMAELLSTEKSVNGKYVLNVVVGFDEKGNIGLLPRSLLSCMHYLSKGIIIPQKDIDDKKVSYSSVAEHRKEDIERIFKELLIVCSSEKKPKHPYVSIKYRDFWFYIEDDDLHSKKTFMLLLELYNLQSGRGPDKGPILTLPLGVG
;
A
#
# COMPACT_ATOMS: atom_id res chain seq x y z
N MET A 1 -43.63 -53.13 9.32
CA MET A 1 -43.91 -51.68 9.42
C MET A 1 -42.95 -50.89 10.31
N LYS A 2 -42.44 -51.44 11.44
CA LYS A 2 -41.51 -50.71 12.34
C LYS A 2 -40.10 -50.43 11.77
N TRP A 3 -39.60 -51.25 10.84
CA TRP A 3 -38.27 -51.09 10.24
C TRP A 3 -38.21 -50.03 9.13
N LEU A 4 -39.34 -49.80 8.44
CA LEU A 4 -39.45 -48.82 7.36
C LEU A 4 -39.45 -47.38 7.88
N VAL A 5 -39.94 -47.17 9.11
CA VAL A 5 -39.93 -45.86 9.79
C VAL A 5 -38.52 -45.48 10.26
N LEU A 6 -37.67 -46.46 10.61
CA LEU A 6 -36.31 -46.20 11.06
C LEU A 6 -35.39 -45.77 9.90
N VAL A 7 -35.58 -46.35 8.71
CA VAL A 7 -34.84 -46.00 7.49
C VAL A 7 -35.27 -44.63 6.97
N LEU A 8 -36.57 -44.29 7.05
CA LEU A 8 -37.07 -42.98 6.65
C LEU A 8 -36.63 -41.87 7.62
N ALA A 9 -36.44 -42.18 8.91
CA ALA A 9 -35.91 -41.24 9.90
C ALA A 9 -34.42 -40.91 9.70
N LEU A 10 -33.61 -41.86 9.19
CA LEU A 10 -32.20 -41.61 8.85
C LEU A 10 -32.03 -40.78 7.56
N CYS A 11 -33.01 -40.77 6.66
CA CYS A 11 -32.98 -39.92 5.46
C CYS A 11 -33.42 -38.47 5.71
N LEU A 12 -33.93 -38.15 6.91
CA LEU A 12 -34.34 -36.79 7.30
C LEU A 12 -33.25 -35.99 8.00
N THR A 13 -32.08 -36.58 8.30
CA THR A 13 -30.87 -35.80 8.57
C THR A 13 -30.33 -35.30 7.24
N GLY A 14 -30.99 -34.28 6.69
CA GLY A 14 -30.51 -33.57 5.51
C GLY A 14 -29.04 -33.16 5.72
N CYS A 15 -28.27 -33.13 4.63
CA CYS A 15 -26.90 -32.61 4.60
C CYS A 15 -26.91 -31.14 5.03
N HIS A 16 -26.98 -30.88 6.33
CA HIS A 16 -26.76 -29.57 6.89
C HIS A 16 -25.24 -29.38 6.91
N PHE A 17 -24.72 -28.88 5.79
CA PHE A 17 -23.35 -28.41 5.71
C PHE A 17 -23.17 -27.33 6.77
N PRO A 18 -22.25 -27.48 7.73
CA PRO A 18 -21.92 -26.39 8.63
C PRO A 18 -21.23 -25.31 7.82
N SER A 19 -21.95 -24.22 7.55
CA SER A 19 -21.45 -23.00 6.88
C SER A 19 -20.16 -22.47 7.51
N LYS A 20 -19.90 -22.78 8.79
CA LYS A 20 -18.66 -22.48 9.50
C LYS A 20 -17.42 -23.10 8.86
N ILE A 21 -17.47 -24.34 8.34
CA ILE A 21 -16.28 -24.99 7.77
C ILE A 21 -15.87 -24.34 6.44
N ALA A 22 -16.85 -23.86 5.66
CA ALA A 22 -16.58 -23.10 4.42
C ALA A 22 -16.04 -21.69 4.69
N MET A 23 -16.31 -21.11 5.86
CA MET A 23 -15.84 -19.77 6.25
C MET A 23 -14.53 -19.78 7.04
N GLU A 24 -14.27 -20.83 7.83
CA GLU A 24 -13.17 -20.91 8.82
C GLU A 24 -12.08 -21.95 8.47
N GLY A 25 -12.28 -22.81 7.46
CA GLY A 25 -11.29 -23.82 7.05
C GLY A 25 -10.10 -23.29 6.24
N SER A 26 -9.19 -24.17 5.81
CA SER A 26 -7.97 -23.89 5.02
C SER A 26 -8.22 -23.27 3.62
N GLY A 27 -9.47 -22.95 3.27
CA GLY A 27 -9.88 -22.18 2.10
C GLY A 27 -11.00 -21.17 2.41
N GLY A 28 -11.14 -20.77 3.67
CA GLY A 28 -12.14 -19.81 4.14
C GLY A 28 -11.80 -18.35 3.80
N ARG A 29 -12.80 -17.47 3.93
CA ARG A 29 -12.70 -16.04 3.57
C ARG A 29 -11.56 -15.31 4.30
N ASN A 30 -11.28 -15.69 5.56
CA ASN A 30 -10.22 -15.07 6.36
C ASN A 30 -8.82 -15.38 5.82
N THR A 31 -8.50 -16.67 5.63
CA THR A 31 -7.21 -17.10 5.06
C THR A 31 -6.98 -16.46 3.69
N TYR A 32 -8.03 -16.41 2.87
CA TYR A 32 -7.95 -15.77 1.55
C TYR A 32 -7.64 -14.27 1.63
N ASN A 33 -8.31 -13.55 2.54
CA ASN A 33 -8.07 -12.13 2.75
C ASN A 33 -6.63 -11.85 3.19
N ILE A 34 -6.09 -12.67 4.09
CA ILE A 34 -4.70 -12.59 4.56
C ILE A 34 -3.71 -12.82 3.41
N GLU A 35 -3.91 -13.87 2.60
CA GLU A 35 -2.99 -14.18 1.49
C GLU A 35 -3.03 -13.14 0.37
N ILE A 36 -4.20 -12.55 0.04
CA ILE A 36 -4.27 -11.42 -0.89
C ILE A 36 -3.50 -10.23 -0.33
N GLN A 37 -3.76 -9.85 0.92
CA GLN A 37 -3.13 -8.68 1.53
C GLN A 37 -1.60 -8.84 1.53
N LYS A 38 -1.12 -10.04 1.85
CA LYS A 38 0.30 -10.39 1.80
C LYS A 38 0.85 -10.32 0.39
N THR A 39 0.15 -10.84 -0.62
CA THR A 39 0.58 -10.79 -2.02
C THR A 39 0.70 -9.35 -2.52
N ASN A 40 -0.25 -8.48 -2.18
CA ASN A 40 -0.22 -7.06 -2.53
C ASN A 40 0.97 -6.35 -1.86
N ALA A 41 1.25 -6.66 -0.60
CA ALA A 41 2.41 -6.15 0.11
C ALA A 41 3.73 -6.63 -0.51
N GLU A 42 3.84 -7.91 -0.86
CA GLU A 42 5.00 -8.47 -1.54
C GLU A 42 5.21 -7.82 -2.92
N GLU A 43 4.16 -7.65 -3.71
CA GLU A 43 4.23 -6.98 -5.03
C GLU A 43 4.68 -5.51 -4.90
N MET A 44 4.11 -4.77 -3.95
CA MET A 44 4.53 -3.39 -3.68
C MET A 44 6.00 -3.32 -3.30
N LEU A 45 6.46 -4.17 -2.37
CA LEU A 45 7.87 -4.23 -1.97
C LEU A 45 8.78 -4.59 -3.14
N LEU A 46 8.39 -5.58 -3.94
CA LEU A 46 9.14 -5.98 -5.14
C LEU A 46 9.30 -4.81 -6.10
N ASN A 47 8.25 -4.02 -6.32
CA ASN A 47 8.30 -2.86 -7.19
C ASN A 47 9.16 -1.72 -6.63
N LEU A 48 9.17 -1.50 -5.30
CA LEU A 48 10.13 -0.59 -4.69
C LEU A 48 11.59 -1.04 -4.94
N VAL A 49 11.87 -2.33 -4.80
CA VAL A 49 13.20 -2.90 -5.07
C VAL A 49 13.57 -2.74 -6.55
N ARG A 50 12.67 -3.05 -7.49
CA ARG A 50 12.89 -2.81 -8.93
C ARG A 50 13.28 -1.35 -9.21
N LEU A 51 12.53 -0.40 -8.66
CA LEU A 51 12.82 1.03 -8.82
C LEU A 51 14.19 1.43 -8.26
N ARG A 52 14.65 0.79 -7.18
CA ARG A 52 15.98 1.01 -6.63
C ARG A 52 17.08 0.52 -7.59
N TYR A 53 16.83 -0.58 -8.30
CA TYR A 53 17.72 -1.15 -9.32
C TYR A 53 17.53 -0.55 -10.72
N PHE A 54 16.73 0.52 -10.86
CA PHE A 54 16.39 1.14 -12.14
C PHE A 54 15.64 0.20 -13.11
N ASP A 55 14.98 -0.82 -12.58
CA ASP A 55 14.09 -1.71 -13.31
C ASP A 55 12.66 -1.16 -13.31
N SER A 56 11.90 -1.42 -14.39
CA SER A 56 10.52 -0.94 -14.51
C SER A 56 9.58 -1.63 -13.50
N PRO A 57 8.72 -0.88 -12.79
CA PRO A 57 7.71 -1.47 -11.91
C PRO A 57 6.63 -2.18 -12.75
N PHE A 58 6.03 -3.21 -12.17
CA PHE A 58 4.98 -3.99 -12.83
C PHE A 58 3.98 -4.51 -11.80
N PHE A 59 2.70 -4.23 -12.04
CA PHE A 59 1.60 -4.58 -11.14
C PHE A 59 0.60 -5.51 -11.85
N LEU A 60 0.03 -6.44 -11.09
CA LEU A 60 -1.03 -7.32 -11.53
C LEU A 60 -2.34 -6.99 -10.81
N ASP A 61 -3.35 -6.57 -11.57
CA ASP A 61 -4.70 -6.41 -11.06
C ASP A 61 -5.40 -7.77 -10.99
N VAL A 62 -6.06 -8.04 -9.86
CA VAL A 62 -6.94 -9.20 -9.71
C VAL A 62 -8.30 -8.85 -10.32
N SER A 63 -8.54 -9.35 -11.54
CA SER A 63 -9.74 -9.02 -12.32
C SER A 63 -10.97 -9.83 -11.91
N SER A 64 -10.79 -11.10 -11.51
CA SER A 64 -11.85 -11.91 -10.93
C SER A 64 -11.28 -13.04 -10.07
N VAL A 65 -12.08 -13.45 -9.09
CA VAL A 65 -11.82 -14.62 -8.24
C VAL A 65 -13.02 -15.55 -8.41
N THR A 66 -12.81 -16.68 -9.08
CA THR A 66 -13.86 -17.71 -9.24
C THR A 66 -13.52 -18.91 -8.38
N ASN A 67 -14.36 -19.18 -7.37
CA ASN A 67 -14.23 -20.40 -6.56
C ASN A 67 -14.94 -21.57 -7.25
N GLN A 68 -14.21 -22.65 -7.52
CA GLN A 68 -14.80 -23.91 -7.98
C GLN A 68 -14.72 -24.93 -6.84
N PHE A 69 -15.89 -25.34 -6.36
CA PHE A 69 -16.00 -26.39 -5.34
C PHE A 69 -16.19 -27.73 -6.03
N THR A 70 -15.17 -28.58 -6.05
CA THR A 70 -15.29 -29.96 -6.53
C THR A 70 -15.27 -30.92 -5.35
N MET A 71 -16.36 -31.68 -5.17
CA MET A 71 -16.42 -32.77 -4.20
C MET A 71 -16.34 -34.09 -4.95
N ARG A 72 -15.22 -34.82 -4.84
CA ARG A 72 -15.09 -36.18 -5.38
C ARG A 72 -15.46 -37.19 -4.31
N ASN A 73 -16.61 -37.84 -4.48
CA ASN A 73 -16.98 -39.03 -3.71
C ASN A 73 -16.45 -40.27 -4.42
N LEU A 74 -15.26 -40.75 -4.04
CA LEU A 74 -14.77 -42.06 -4.48
C LEU A 74 -15.42 -43.16 -3.62
N ALA A 75 -16.58 -43.65 -4.06
CA ALA A 75 -17.18 -44.86 -3.49
C ALA A 75 -16.58 -46.10 -4.17
N VAL A 76 -15.45 -46.61 -3.68
CA VAL A 76 -14.90 -47.88 -4.15
C VAL A 76 -15.59 -49.03 -3.41
N ALA A 77 -16.58 -49.66 -4.06
CA ALA A 77 -17.17 -50.91 -3.58
C ALA A 77 -16.18 -52.06 -3.86
N SER A 78 -15.31 -52.36 -2.90
CA SER A 78 -14.45 -53.56 -2.95
C SER A 78 -15.18 -54.75 -2.31
N ILE A 79 -15.66 -55.68 -3.14
CA ILE A 79 -16.18 -56.97 -2.66
C ILE A 79 -14.97 -57.86 -2.34
N LYS A 80 -14.77 -58.17 -1.06
CA LYS A 80 -13.76 -59.14 -0.61
C LYS A 80 -14.31 -60.55 -0.79
N LEU A 81 -13.71 -61.34 -1.69
CA LEU A 81 -13.91 -62.79 -1.72
C LEU A 81 -13.04 -63.43 -0.62
N PRO A 82 -13.61 -64.16 0.35
CA PRO A 82 -12.82 -64.79 1.40
C PRO A 82 -12.04 -65.98 0.80
N GLY A 83 -10.70 -65.93 0.86
CA GLY A 83 -9.87 -67.05 0.38
C GLY A 83 -8.37 -66.81 0.19
N PHE A 84 -7.88 -65.57 0.15
CA PHE A 84 -6.45 -65.30 -0.01
C PHE A 84 -5.90 -64.39 1.09
N ASP A 85 -5.12 -65.03 1.97
CA ASP A 85 -4.08 -64.54 2.88
C ASP A 85 -4.42 -63.73 4.15
N LYS A 86 -3.76 -64.09 5.25
CA LYS A 86 -4.03 -63.68 6.65
C LYS A 86 -3.25 -62.44 7.12
N THR A 87 -2.60 -61.69 6.24
CA THR A 87 -1.71 -60.59 6.63
C THR A 87 -1.97 -59.29 5.87
N ASN A 88 -3.15 -58.68 6.04
CA ASN A 88 -3.29 -57.21 6.06
C ASN A 88 -4.72 -56.78 6.48
N PRO A 89 -4.92 -56.11 7.62
CA PRO A 89 -6.19 -55.46 7.91
C PRO A 89 -6.28 -54.18 7.08
N MET A 90 -6.85 -54.29 5.88
CA MET A 90 -7.24 -53.17 5.03
C MET A 90 -8.25 -52.28 5.77
N SER A 91 -7.85 -51.03 6.03
CA SER A 91 -8.61 -49.98 6.71
C SER A 91 -9.83 -49.54 5.91
N LEU A 92 -10.99 -49.44 6.58
CA LEU A 92 -12.16 -48.74 6.10
C LEU A 92 -12.00 -47.25 6.48
N GLY A 93 -11.61 -46.42 5.51
CA GLY A 93 -11.64 -44.97 5.63
C GLY A 93 -12.32 -44.40 4.40
N GLY A 94 -13.40 -43.64 4.59
CA GLY A 94 -13.92 -42.78 3.53
C GLY A 94 -12.96 -41.61 3.36
N GLU A 95 -12.25 -41.53 2.24
CA GLU A 95 -11.43 -40.35 1.94
C GLU A 95 -12.33 -39.31 1.26
N THR A 96 -12.82 -38.34 2.04
CA THR A 96 -13.44 -37.13 1.48
C THR A 96 -12.31 -36.21 1.04
N GLN A 97 -11.93 -36.27 -0.24
CA GLN A 97 -11.00 -35.30 -0.81
C GLN A 97 -11.76 -34.01 -1.14
N TRP A 98 -11.59 -33.01 -0.28
CA TRP A 98 -12.13 -31.66 -0.49
C TRP A 98 -11.07 -30.80 -1.18
N THR A 99 -11.33 -30.44 -2.44
CA THR A 99 -10.44 -29.60 -3.23
C THR A 99 -11.16 -28.30 -3.59
N ASN A 100 -10.72 -27.19 -2.99
CA ASN A 100 -11.06 -25.84 -3.43
C ASN A 100 -9.86 -25.29 -4.20
N GLN A 101 -10.02 -25.07 -5.51
CA GLN A 101 -8.98 -24.46 -6.34
C GLN A 101 -9.56 -23.16 -6.92
N PRO A 102 -9.39 -22.00 -6.25
CA PRO A 102 -9.83 -20.74 -6.79
C PRO A 102 -9.03 -20.41 -8.05
N THR A 103 -9.72 -20.08 -9.13
CA THR A 103 -9.08 -19.53 -10.32
C THR A 103 -9.00 -18.02 -10.14
N ILE A 104 -7.79 -17.50 -9.94
CA ILE A 104 -7.51 -16.06 -9.86
C ILE A 104 -7.08 -15.59 -11.24
N GLN A 105 -7.83 -14.66 -11.83
CA GLN A 105 -7.46 -14.07 -13.11
C GLN A 105 -6.69 -12.77 -12.89
N TYR A 106 -5.40 -12.78 -13.25
CA TYR A 106 -4.55 -11.60 -13.20
C TYR A 106 -4.59 -10.86 -14.54
N SER A 107 -4.58 -9.54 -14.49
CA SER A 107 -4.43 -8.68 -15.66
C SER A 107 -3.35 -7.64 -15.37
N PRO A 108 -2.40 -7.41 -16.29
CA PRO A 108 -1.33 -6.48 -16.02
C PRO A 108 -1.82 -5.03 -16.05
N LEU A 109 -1.39 -4.22 -15.09
CA LEU A 109 -1.66 -2.78 -15.08
C LEU A 109 -0.75 -2.09 -16.12
N GLN A 110 -1.32 -1.73 -17.27
CA GLN A 110 -0.60 -1.15 -18.42
C GLN A 110 -1.38 0.00 -19.06
N GLY A 111 -0.74 0.72 -19.98
CA GLY A 111 -1.40 1.73 -20.82
C GLY A 111 -1.99 2.90 -20.02
N LYS A 112 -3.27 3.20 -20.27
CA LYS A 112 -3.96 4.35 -19.69
C LYS A 112 -4.18 4.19 -18.19
N GLU A 113 -4.54 2.98 -17.74
CA GLU A 113 -4.75 2.65 -16.34
C GLU A 113 -3.48 2.85 -15.52
N PHE A 114 -2.32 2.36 -16.01
CA PHE A 114 -1.02 2.62 -15.39
C PHE A 114 -0.72 4.12 -15.30
N SER A 115 -0.95 4.87 -16.39
CA SER A 115 -0.72 6.32 -16.41
C SER A 115 -1.59 7.06 -15.40
N ASN A 116 -2.89 6.75 -15.37
CA ASN A 116 -3.84 7.38 -14.48
C ASN A 116 -3.57 7.06 -13.01
N GLN A 117 -3.26 5.80 -12.68
CA GLN A 117 -3.12 5.34 -11.31
C GLN A 117 -1.74 5.63 -10.70
N LEU A 118 -0.67 5.52 -11.50
CA LEU A 118 0.70 5.61 -10.99
C LEU A 118 1.41 6.90 -11.38
N MET A 119 1.14 7.46 -12.55
CA MET A 119 1.91 8.60 -13.08
C MET A 119 1.24 9.95 -12.83
N GLN A 120 -0.08 10.01 -12.70
CA GLN A 120 -0.76 11.27 -12.36
C GLN A 120 -0.43 11.72 -10.94
N PRO A 121 -0.26 13.04 -10.70
CA PRO A 121 -0.15 13.58 -9.36
C PRO A 121 -1.34 13.18 -8.50
N LEU A 122 -1.09 12.92 -7.21
CA LEU A 122 -2.15 12.65 -6.24
C LEU A 122 -3.09 13.86 -6.16
N ASP A 123 -4.38 13.57 -6.19
CA ASP A 123 -5.43 14.56 -6.03
C ASP A 123 -5.42 15.12 -4.61
N ILE A 124 -5.64 16.43 -4.49
CA ILE A 124 -5.73 17.12 -3.22
C ILE A 124 -6.81 16.52 -2.31
N ASN A 125 -7.90 16.03 -2.90
CA ASN A 125 -8.97 15.36 -2.16
C ASN A 125 -8.49 14.05 -1.53
N THR A 126 -7.67 13.28 -2.25
CA THR A 126 -7.05 12.06 -1.70
C THR A 126 -6.13 12.40 -0.53
N ILE A 127 -5.30 13.44 -0.67
CA ILE A 127 -4.40 13.88 0.42
C ILE A 127 -5.19 14.29 1.66
N GLN A 128 -6.25 15.08 1.49
CA GLN A 128 -7.14 15.48 2.58
C GLN A 128 -7.83 14.28 3.25
N GLN A 129 -8.38 13.36 2.45
CA GLN A 129 -9.05 12.15 2.95
C GLN A 129 -8.12 11.29 3.81
N VAL A 130 -6.88 11.12 3.38
CA VAL A 130 -5.86 10.39 4.15
C VAL A 130 -5.55 11.11 5.47
N ILE A 131 -5.46 12.44 5.48
CA ILE A 131 -5.26 13.17 6.74
C ILE A 131 -6.46 12.99 7.67
N TYR A 132 -7.69 13.02 7.13
CA TYR A 132 -8.92 12.82 7.91
C TYR A 132 -9.10 11.38 8.41
N SER A 133 -8.51 10.37 7.75
CA SER A 133 -8.52 8.98 8.25
C SER A 133 -7.58 8.76 9.45
N GLY A 134 -6.91 9.82 9.92
CA GLY A 134 -6.12 9.81 11.15
C GLY A 134 -4.60 9.78 10.91
N TRP A 135 -4.14 9.94 9.67
CA TRP A 135 -2.71 10.02 9.39
C TRP A 135 -2.10 11.36 9.83
N GLU A 136 -0.90 11.28 10.41
CA GLU A 136 -0.07 12.43 10.76
C GLU A 136 0.33 13.20 9.49
N ILE A 137 0.11 14.51 9.47
CA ILE A 137 0.43 15.38 8.33
C ILE A 137 1.90 15.28 7.95
N GLU A 138 2.81 15.20 8.94
CA GLU A 138 4.24 15.03 8.68
C GLU A 138 4.51 13.82 7.79
N ARG A 139 3.89 12.66 8.06
CA ARG A 139 4.08 11.47 7.23
C ARG A 139 3.42 11.62 5.86
N VAL A 140 2.18 12.11 5.81
CA VAL A 140 1.44 12.30 4.56
C VAL A 140 2.19 13.27 3.64
N PHE A 141 2.56 14.45 4.12
CA PHE A 141 3.21 15.48 3.30
C PHE A 141 4.65 15.10 2.96
N SER A 142 5.40 14.48 3.87
CA SER A 142 6.73 13.96 3.56
C SER A 142 6.69 12.98 2.41
N LEU A 143 5.67 12.13 2.30
CA LEU A 143 5.56 11.20 1.19
C LEU A 143 4.96 11.85 -0.07
N THR A 144 3.84 12.56 0.07
CA THR A 144 2.96 12.94 -1.05
C THR A 144 3.23 14.31 -1.64
N VAL A 145 3.94 15.20 -0.94
CA VAL A 145 4.16 16.58 -1.41
C VAL A 145 5.57 16.70 -1.96
N LYS A 146 5.70 17.15 -3.21
CA LYS A 146 6.99 17.47 -3.85
C LYS A 146 7.47 18.87 -3.46
N ASN A 147 6.57 19.84 -3.48
CA ASN A 147 6.83 21.21 -3.05
C ASN A 147 5.62 21.74 -2.28
N PHE A 148 5.90 22.42 -1.18
CA PHE A 148 4.95 23.25 -0.47
C PHE A 148 5.48 24.69 -0.54
N GLN A 149 4.86 25.51 -1.37
CA GLN A 149 5.32 26.82 -1.77
C GLN A 149 6.79 26.79 -2.23
N GLU A 150 7.63 27.66 -1.69
CA GLU A 150 9.07 27.71 -1.96
C GLU A 150 9.88 26.62 -1.25
N PHE A 151 9.25 25.77 -0.44
CA PHE A 151 9.92 24.72 0.34
C PHE A 151 9.85 23.37 -0.39
N PRO A 152 10.96 22.90 -1.00
CA PRO A 152 10.97 21.66 -1.74
C PRO A 152 11.23 20.47 -0.81
N ASN A 153 10.47 19.41 -1.02
CA ASN A 153 10.73 18.10 -0.47
C ASN A 153 11.57 17.31 -1.48
N ILE A 154 12.90 17.35 -1.33
CA ILE A 154 13.81 16.81 -2.34
C ILE A 154 14.32 15.45 -1.88
N PRO A 155 13.96 14.36 -2.57
CA PRO A 155 14.31 13.03 -2.13
C PRO A 155 15.66 12.54 -2.71
N ARG A 156 16.72 13.36 -2.67
CA ARG A 156 18.03 13.00 -3.22
C ARG A 156 19.19 13.38 -2.31
N GLU A 157 20.27 12.60 -2.43
CA GLU A 157 21.58 12.93 -1.86
C GLU A 157 22.29 14.02 -2.68
N GLY A 158 23.30 14.65 -2.08
CA GLY A 158 24.11 15.66 -2.76
C GLY A 158 23.34 16.95 -3.06
N LEU A 159 22.48 17.38 -2.13
CA LEU A 159 21.83 18.68 -2.17
C LEU A 159 22.87 19.80 -2.04
N ASP A 160 22.69 20.85 -2.82
CA ASP A 160 23.47 22.07 -2.62
C ASP A 160 23.06 22.75 -1.29
N PRO A 161 23.93 23.55 -0.66
CA PRO A 161 23.65 24.15 0.65
C PRO A 161 22.31 24.90 0.72
N ASP A 162 21.98 25.66 -0.32
CA ASP A 162 20.73 26.43 -0.39
C ASP A 162 19.50 25.53 -0.51
N GLU A 163 19.60 24.44 -1.27
CA GLU A 163 18.53 23.45 -1.38
C GLU A 163 18.29 22.76 -0.03
N LEU A 164 19.37 22.40 0.67
CA LEU A 164 19.28 21.78 1.99
C LEU A 164 18.59 22.70 3.02
N VAL A 165 18.89 24.00 2.99
CA VAL A 165 18.22 24.98 3.87
C VAL A 165 16.72 25.03 3.59
N ARG A 166 16.31 25.14 2.32
CA ARG A 166 14.87 25.15 1.96
C ARG A 166 14.19 23.82 2.29
N HIS A 167 14.89 22.70 2.12
CA HIS A 167 14.40 21.38 2.47
C HIS A 167 14.21 21.19 3.98
N LYS A 168 15.12 21.73 4.80
CA LYS A 168 14.97 21.77 6.27
C LYS A 168 13.78 22.64 6.69
N LYS A 169 13.50 23.74 5.99
CA LYS A 169 12.29 24.55 6.21
C LYS A 169 11.00 23.78 5.91
N PHE A 170 10.97 22.96 4.85
CA PHE A 170 9.84 22.07 4.57
C PHE A 170 9.56 21.13 5.76
N HIS A 171 10.58 20.44 6.26
CA HIS A 171 10.44 19.53 7.41
C HIS A 171 10.04 20.26 8.70
N LYS A 172 10.56 21.47 8.91
CA LYS A 172 10.15 22.32 10.03
C LYS A 172 8.66 22.67 9.93
N LEU A 173 8.19 23.06 8.74
CA LEU A 173 6.79 23.41 8.50
C LEU A 173 5.84 22.26 8.83
N ILE A 174 6.10 21.06 8.29
CA ILE A 174 5.21 19.91 8.51
C ILE A 174 5.22 19.42 9.96
N LYS A 175 6.32 19.63 10.70
CA LYS A 175 6.38 19.40 12.16
C LYS A 175 5.53 20.38 12.95
N LEU A 176 5.52 21.66 12.57
CA LEU A 176 4.62 22.66 13.16
C LEU A 176 3.16 22.31 12.86
N MET A 177 2.84 21.94 11.62
CA MET A 177 1.50 21.46 11.24
C MET A 177 1.07 20.26 12.07
N THR A 178 1.96 19.27 12.24
CA THR A 178 1.67 18.06 13.04
C THR A 178 1.47 18.41 14.52
N THR A 179 2.26 19.34 15.06
CA THR A 179 2.08 19.82 16.45
C THR A 179 0.69 20.44 16.65
N LEU A 180 0.21 21.25 15.69
CA LEU A 180 -1.13 21.83 15.75
C LEU A 180 -2.22 20.77 15.50
N GLN A 181 -1.98 19.81 14.59
CA GLN A 181 -2.90 18.70 14.32
C GLN A 181 -3.14 17.84 15.57
N LEU A 182 -2.07 17.45 16.27
CA LEU A 182 -2.15 16.62 17.47
C LEU A 182 -2.88 17.32 18.64
N LYS A 183 -2.94 18.66 18.63
CA LYS A 183 -3.72 19.46 19.59
C LYS A 183 -5.18 19.67 19.16
N GLY A 184 -5.53 19.34 17.92
CA GLY A 184 -6.85 19.65 17.34
C GLY A 184 -7.00 21.09 16.84
N ASP A 185 -5.91 21.85 16.81
CA ASP A 185 -5.90 23.28 16.47
C ASP A 185 -5.77 23.56 14.96
N LEU A 186 -5.36 22.55 14.18
CA LEU A 186 -5.22 22.66 12.74
C LEU A 186 -6.44 22.11 12.01
N GLN A 187 -7.13 22.97 11.30
CA GLN A 187 -8.20 22.60 10.37
C GLN A 187 -7.67 22.64 8.94
N ILE A 188 -7.97 21.61 8.17
CA ILE A 188 -7.60 21.49 6.75
C ILE A 188 -8.88 21.29 5.97
N GLY A 189 -9.05 21.95 4.84
CA GLY A 189 -10.20 21.78 3.96
C GLY A 189 -9.87 22.11 2.51
N ILE A 190 -10.79 21.80 1.59
CA ILE A 190 -10.74 22.36 0.24
C ILE A 190 -11.46 23.70 0.30
N GLY A 191 -10.77 24.78 -0.05
CA GLY A 191 -11.41 26.09 -0.16
C GLY A 191 -11.98 26.29 -1.55
N GLU A 192 -13.00 27.14 -1.63
CA GLU A 192 -13.58 27.60 -2.89
C GLU A 192 -12.78 28.80 -3.39
N ASN A 193 -12.33 28.76 -4.65
CA ASN A 193 -11.71 29.93 -5.28
C ASN A 193 -12.81 30.91 -5.69
N LYS A 194 -12.79 32.13 -5.15
CA LYS A 194 -13.72 33.21 -5.50
C LYS A 194 -13.26 34.06 -6.70
N ALA A 195 -12.12 33.73 -7.31
CA ALA A 195 -11.64 34.41 -8.51
C ALA A 195 -12.25 33.76 -9.76
N GLU A 196 -12.87 34.57 -10.61
CA GLU A 196 -13.62 34.15 -11.82
C GLU A 196 -12.79 33.36 -12.86
N ASP A 197 -11.47 33.26 -12.70
CA ASP A 197 -10.56 32.67 -13.70
C ASP A 197 -9.64 31.54 -13.20
N ALA A 198 -9.85 31.02 -11.98
CA ALA A 198 -9.02 29.94 -11.44
C ALA A 198 -9.84 28.75 -10.95
N ASN A 199 -10.26 27.88 -11.88
CA ASN A 199 -10.84 26.55 -11.63
C ASN A 199 -9.84 25.54 -11.01
N LYS A 200 -8.81 26.03 -10.30
CA LYS A 200 -7.82 25.20 -9.62
C LYS A 200 -8.26 24.98 -8.18
N PRO A 201 -8.26 23.74 -7.69
CA PRO A 201 -8.58 23.49 -6.29
C PRO A 201 -7.50 24.11 -5.40
N ASN A 202 -7.90 24.56 -4.22
CA ASN A 202 -6.97 25.06 -3.21
C ASN A 202 -7.11 24.20 -1.93
N LEU A 203 -5.99 24.01 -1.24
CA LEU A 203 -5.96 23.43 0.09
C LEU A 203 -5.91 24.59 1.09
N GLN A 204 -6.94 24.68 1.92
CA GLN A 204 -7.06 25.69 2.95
C GLN A 204 -6.64 25.13 4.29
N PHE A 205 -5.85 25.92 5.03
CA PHE A 205 -5.47 25.65 6.41
C PHE A 205 -5.99 26.78 7.28
N ALA A 206 -6.59 26.43 8.41
CA ALA A 206 -6.99 27.39 9.43
C ALA A 206 -6.48 26.96 10.81
N PHE A 207 -5.82 27.87 11.50
CA PHE A 207 -5.20 27.62 12.80
C PHE A 207 -5.27 28.88 13.68
N PRO A 208 -5.28 28.74 15.02
CA PRO A 208 -5.44 29.87 15.94
C PRO A 208 -4.24 30.82 15.89
N SER A 209 -4.40 32.09 16.29
CA SER A 209 -3.32 33.10 16.25
C SER A 209 -2.76 33.49 17.61
N ASP A 210 -3.05 32.69 18.65
CA ASP A 210 -2.81 32.97 20.06
C ASP A 210 -1.66 32.15 20.68
N ASN A 211 -0.95 31.36 19.87
CA ASN A 211 0.13 30.52 20.34
C ASN A 211 1.39 30.61 19.47
N LYS A 212 2.53 30.35 20.10
CA LYS A 212 3.86 30.46 19.49
C LYS A 212 4.06 29.54 18.28
N THR A 213 3.47 28.34 18.30
CA THR A 213 3.57 27.38 17.17
C THR A 213 2.88 27.95 15.93
N SER A 214 1.72 28.56 16.12
CA SER A 214 0.98 29.24 15.06
C SER A 214 1.70 30.49 14.54
N GLU A 215 2.26 31.32 15.43
CA GLU A 215 3.04 32.50 15.04
C GLU A 215 4.24 32.09 14.17
N GLU A 216 5.00 31.09 14.61
CA GLU A 216 6.16 30.57 13.89
C GLU A 216 5.78 29.98 12.52
N MET A 217 4.65 29.25 12.45
CA MET A 217 4.13 28.73 11.18
C MET A 217 3.67 29.86 10.25
N ALA A 218 2.99 30.88 10.78
CA ALA A 218 2.52 32.03 10.01
C ALA A 218 3.68 32.90 9.50
N GLU A 219 4.74 33.10 10.29
CA GLU A 219 5.96 33.77 9.87
C GLU A 219 6.66 33.01 8.73
N LEU A 220 6.78 31.69 8.86
CA LEU A 220 7.41 30.87 7.82
C LEU A 220 6.67 30.96 6.48
N LEU A 221 5.34 31.07 6.51
CA LEU A 221 4.46 31.09 5.36
C LEU A 221 4.03 32.49 4.93
N SER A 222 4.52 33.54 5.60
CA SER A 222 4.08 34.94 5.39
C SER A 222 2.55 35.09 5.38
N THR A 223 1.85 34.39 6.28
CA THR A 223 0.38 34.34 6.31
C THR A 223 -0.21 35.45 7.19
N GLU A 224 -1.24 36.11 6.68
CA GLU A 224 -1.94 37.18 7.42
C GLU A 224 -3.05 36.64 8.33
N LYS A 225 -3.39 37.42 9.38
CA LYS A 225 -4.51 37.12 10.27
C LYS A 225 -5.83 37.42 9.57
N SER A 226 -6.78 36.50 9.66
CA SER A 226 -8.16 36.73 9.24
C SER A 226 -8.90 37.63 10.24
N VAL A 227 -10.02 38.19 9.78
CA VAL A 227 -10.92 39.05 10.56
C VAL A 227 -11.37 38.38 11.88
N ASN A 228 -11.41 37.05 11.92
CA ASN A 228 -11.84 36.28 13.09
C ASN A 228 -10.68 35.90 14.04
N GLY A 229 -9.50 36.50 13.89
CA GLY A 229 -8.35 36.22 14.76
C GLY A 229 -7.73 34.83 14.57
N LYS A 230 -7.93 34.20 13.41
CA LYS A 230 -7.26 32.95 13.00
C LYS A 230 -6.31 33.24 11.85
N TYR A 231 -5.23 32.48 11.73
CA TYR A 231 -4.48 32.44 10.48
C TYR A 231 -5.24 31.57 9.48
N VAL A 232 -5.36 32.04 8.24
CA VAL A 232 -5.98 31.30 7.14
C VAL A 232 -5.02 31.31 5.96
N LEU A 233 -4.54 30.14 5.57
CA LEU A 233 -3.65 29.95 4.43
C LEU A 233 -4.41 29.24 3.32
N ASN A 234 -4.45 29.83 2.13
CA ASN A 234 -4.96 29.19 0.92
C ASN A 234 -3.78 28.82 0.02
N VAL A 235 -3.64 27.52 -0.27
CA VAL A 235 -2.56 27.00 -1.12
C VAL A 235 -3.15 26.43 -2.40
N VAL A 236 -2.93 27.12 -3.51
CA VAL A 236 -3.38 26.67 -4.84
C VAL A 236 -2.61 25.42 -5.28
N VAL A 237 -3.28 24.43 -5.86
CA VAL A 237 -2.58 23.29 -6.48
C VAL A 237 -1.90 23.76 -7.78
N GLY A 238 -0.59 23.51 -7.90
CA GLY A 238 0.21 23.98 -9.02
C GLY A 238 0.84 25.34 -8.74
N PHE A 239 0.48 26.31 -9.57
CA PHE A 239 1.01 27.67 -9.55
C PHE A 239 -0.12 28.69 -9.39
N ASP A 240 0.14 29.76 -8.64
CA ASP A 240 -0.72 30.93 -8.55
C ASP A 240 -0.65 31.81 -9.82
N GLU A 241 -1.44 32.88 -9.87
CA GLU A 241 -1.51 33.82 -10.99
C GLU A 241 -0.19 34.59 -11.23
N LYS A 242 0.68 34.64 -10.21
CA LYS A 242 1.99 35.29 -10.26
C LYS A 242 3.12 34.32 -10.64
N GLY A 243 2.79 33.04 -10.87
CA GLY A 243 3.75 31.99 -11.17
C GLY A 243 4.47 31.42 -9.94
N ASN A 244 4.06 31.78 -8.72
CA ASN A 244 4.60 31.17 -7.51
C ASN A 244 4.03 29.76 -7.34
N ILE A 245 4.86 28.86 -6.81
CA ILE A 245 4.43 27.51 -6.49
C ILE A 245 3.47 27.59 -5.30
N GLY A 246 2.33 26.88 -5.40
CA GLY A 246 1.44 26.64 -4.27
C GLY A 246 1.71 25.28 -3.66
N LEU A 247 0.98 24.24 -4.08
CA LEU A 247 1.23 22.85 -3.69
C LEU A 247 1.49 22.00 -4.93
N LEU A 248 2.59 21.25 -4.94
CA LEU A 248 2.86 20.25 -5.97
C LEU A 248 2.80 18.84 -5.36
N PRO A 249 1.70 18.10 -5.57
CA PRO A 249 1.63 16.69 -5.21
C PRO A 249 2.59 15.83 -6.06
N ARG A 250 3.06 14.75 -5.46
CA ARG A 250 3.72 13.64 -6.16
C ARG A 250 2.68 12.72 -6.76
N SER A 251 3.06 12.03 -7.83
CA SER A 251 2.36 10.82 -8.25
C SER A 251 2.71 9.64 -7.36
N LEU A 252 1.93 8.57 -7.41
CA LEU A 252 2.24 7.36 -6.65
C LEU A 252 3.59 6.76 -7.06
N LEU A 253 3.90 6.77 -8.36
CA LEU A 253 5.22 6.36 -8.86
C LEU A 253 6.35 7.24 -8.30
N SER A 254 6.12 8.56 -8.16
CA SER A 254 7.10 9.44 -7.53
C SER A 254 7.26 9.18 -6.02
N CYS A 255 6.18 8.84 -5.31
CA CYS A 255 6.24 8.37 -3.93
C CYS A 255 7.06 7.08 -3.82
N MET A 256 6.82 6.11 -4.71
CA MET A 256 7.57 4.85 -4.76
C MET A 256 9.06 5.08 -5.08
N HIS A 257 9.39 5.98 -6.00
CA HIS A 257 10.78 6.34 -6.30
C HIS A 257 11.48 7.02 -5.12
N TYR A 258 10.75 7.80 -4.32
CA TYR A 258 11.28 8.35 -3.08
C TYR A 258 11.58 7.21 -2.11
N LEU A 259 10.58 6.37 -1.80
CA LEU A 259 10.72 5.28 -0.84
C LEU A 259 11.75 4.22 -1.26
N SER A 260 11.99 4.03 -2.55
CA SER A 260 13.02 3.09 -3.02
C SER A 260 14.44 3.49 -2.61
N LYS A 261 14.68 4.76 -2.23
CA LYS A 261 15.95 5.21 -1.65
C LYS A 261 16.22 4.65 -0.26
N GLY A 262 15.17 4.27 0.47
CA GLY A 262 15.27 3.60 1.77
C GLY A 262 15.71 2.14 1.71
N ILE A 263 15.94 1.59 0.51
CA ILE A 263 16.37 0.21 0.32
C ILE A 263 17.88 0.11 0.46
N ILE A 264 18.30 -0.70 1.44
CA ILE A 264 19.70 -1.04 1.70
C ILE A 264 20.15 -2.08 0.67
N ILE A 265 20.96 -1.64 -0.28
CA ILE A 265 21.49 -2.49 -1.35
C ILE A 265 22.61 -3.37 -0.76
N PRO A 266 22.62 -4.68 -1.04
CA PRO A 266 23.74 -5.56 -0.68
C PRO A 266 25.06 -5.03 -1.26
N GLN A 267 26.13 -5.04 -0.45
CA GLN A 267 27.44 -4.52 -0.89
C GLN A 267 27.93 -5.17 -2.19
N LYS A 268 27.70 -6.49 -2.34
CA LYS A 268 28.01 -7.23 -3.57
C LYS A 268 27.38 -6.60 -4.83
N ASP A 269 26.14 -6.14 -4.74
CA ASP A 269 25.46 -5.53 -5.89
C ASP A 269 25.95 -4.10 -6.19
N ILE A 270 26.48 -3.41 -5.17
CA ILE A 270 27.18 -2.12 -5.34
C ILE A 270 28.52 -2.34 -6.06
N ASP A 271 29.30 -3.31 -5.60
CA ASP A 271 30.62 -3.64 -6.15
C ASP A 271 30.50 -4.12 -7.61
N ASP A 272 29.46 -4.90 -7.91
CA ASP A 272 29.10 -5.37 -9.26
C ASP A 272 28.53 -4.25 -10.17
N LYS A 273 28.41 -3.00 -9.67
CA LYS A 273 27.84 -1.85 -10.38
C LYS A 273 26.43 -2.09 -10.92
N LYS A 274 25.63 -2.92 -10.24
CA LYS A 274 24.23 -3.17 -10.61
C LYS A 274 23.32 -2.00 -10.27
N VAL A 275 23.78 -1.08 -9.44
CA VAL A 275 23.05 0.13 -9.04
C VAL A 275 23.99 1.33 -9.09
N SER A 276 23.48 2.48 -9.55
CA SER A 276 24.19 3.74 -9.41
C SER A 276 24.19 4.16 -7.94
N TYR A 277 25.33 3.99 -7.28
CA TYR A 277 25.59 4.57 -5.96
C TYR A 277 26.41 5.85 -6.15
N SER A 278 25.83 6.99 -5.77
CA SER A 278 26.57 8.26 -5.77
C SER A 278 27.55 8.22 -4.59
N SER A 279 28.84 8.08 -4.87
CA SER A 279 29.91 8.18 -3.86
C SER A 279 30.17 9.61 -3.39
N VAL A 280 29.32 10.57 -3.75
CA VAL A 280 29.59 12.00 -3.56
C VAL A 280 29.29 12.44 -2.12
N ALA A 281 30.37 12.44 -1.33
CA ALA A 281 30.62 13.15 -0.07
C ALA A 281 30.17 12.45 1.24
N GLU A 282 31.07 11.61 1.77
CA GLU A 282 31.04 11.04 3.13
C GLU A 282 30.76 12.05 4.26
N HIS A 283 31.05 13.34 4.06
CA HIS A 283 30.93 14.36 5.10
C HIS A 283 29.56 15.06 5.14
N ARG A 284 28.62 14.70 4.24
CA ARG A 284 27.23 15.22 4.23
C ARG A 284 26.17 14.11 4.39
N LYS A 285 26.61 12.88 4.68
CA LYS A 285 25.77 11.68 4.79
C LYS A 285 24.80 11.73 5.97
N GLU A 286 25.23 12.20 7.13
CA GLU A 286 24.44 12.05 8.37
C GLU A 286 23.08 12.77 8.32
N ASP A 287 23.03 14.03 7.87
CA ASP A 287 21.78 14.81 7.82
C ASP A 287 20.78 14.26 6.80
N ILE A 288 21.29 13.82 5.64
CA ILE A 288 20.50 13.35 4.51
C ILE A 288 20.06 11.91 4.78
N GLU A 289 20.98 11.00 5.12
CA GLU A 289 20.63 9.64 5.50
C GLU A 289 19.64 9.61 6.66
N ARG A 290 19.70 10.54 7.62
CA ARG A 290 18.68 10.62 8.68
C ARG A 290 17.30 10.95 8.12
N ILE A 291 17.18 11.98 7.28
CA ILE A 291 15.90 12.38 6.66
C ILE A 291 15.32 11.27 5.76
N PHE A 292 16.16 10.52 5.04
CA PHE A 292 15.73 9.43 4.16
C PHE A 292 15.40 8.13 4.91
N LYS A 293 16.22 7.75 5.90
CA LYS A 293 15.97 6.61 6.79
C LYS A 293 14.77 6.87 7.70
N GLU A 294 14.37 8.13 7.86
CA GLU A 294 13.21 8.51 8.67
C GLU A 294 11.88 8.07 8.05
N LEU A 295 11.75 7.72 6.76
CA LEU A 295 10.43 7.30 6.21
C LEU A 295 10.27 5.79 6.07
N LEU A 296 11.22 5.10 5.46
CA LEU A 296 11.16 3.67 5.18
C LEU A 296 12.57 3.10 5.13
N ILE A 297 12.78 1.98 5.81
CA ILE A 297 13.99 1.17 5.74
C ILE A 297 13.60 -0.22 5.25
N VAL A 298 14.27 -0.67 4.18
CA VAL A 298 14.18 -2.05 3.70
C VAL A 298 15.56 -2.67 3.78
N CYS A 299 15.68 -3.67 4.64
CA CYS A 299 16.89 -4.44 4.85
C CYS A 299 17.08 -5.44 3.71
N SER A 300 18.34 -5.88 3.52
CA SER A 300 18.67 -6.96 2.60
C SER A 300 19.51 -8.05 3.28
N SER A 301 19.38 -9.29 2.80
CA SER A 301 20.11 -10.44 3.35
C SER A 301 20.21 -11.57 2.32
N GLU A 302 21.23 -12.42 2.42
CA GLU A 302 21.37 -13.59 1.52
C GLU A 302 20.37 -14.70 1.84
N LYS A 303 20.01 -14.85 3.12
CA LYS A 303 19.09 -15.88 3.61
C LYS A 303 17.73 -15.29 3.91
N LYS A 304 16.68 -16.09 3.79
CA LYS A 304 15.31 -15.64 4.08
C LYS A 304 15.23 -15.15 5.54
N PRO A 305 14.69 -13.94 5.79
CA PRO A 305 14.47 -13.45 7.15
C PRO A 305 13.46 -14.33 7.90
N LYS A 306 13.65 -14.49 9.22
CA LYS A 306 12.81 -15.38 10.03
C LYS A 306 11.42 -14.80 10.32
N HIS A 307 11.37 -13.52 10.73
CA HIS A 307 10.14 -12.83 11.14
C HIS A 307 10.07 -11.43 10.52
N PRO A 308 10.01 -11.31 9.17
CA PRO A 308 9.80 -10.02 8.53
C PRO A 308 8.32 -9.62 8.63
N TYR A 309 8.04 -8.32 8.59
CA TYR A 309 6.69 -7.83 8.29
C TYR A 309 6.27 -8.22 6.87
N VAL A 310 7.16 -7.99 5.91
CA VAL A 310 7.04 -8.42 4.50
C VAL A 310 8.42 -8.72 3.96
N SER A 311 8.56 -9.74 3.11
CA SER A 311 9.82 -10.08 2.48
C SER A 311 9.62 -10.60 1.07
N ILE A 312 10.54 -10.25 0.17
CA ILE A 312 10.58 -10.77 -1.19
C ILE A 312 11.99 -11.26 -1.52
N LYS A 313 12.08 -12.21 -2.46
CA LYS A 313 13.35 -12.57 -3.08
C LYS A 313 13.46 -11.84 -4.41
N TYR A 314 14.57 -11.14 -4.61
CA TYR A 314 14.84 -10.45 -5.86
C TYR A 314 16.32 -10.61 -6.21
N ARG A 315 16.60 -11.13 -7.41
CA ARG A 315 17.93 -11.59 -7.81
C ARG A 315 18.44 -12.64 -6.79
N ASP A 316 19.63 -12.42 -6.23
CA ASP A 316 20.29 -13.34 -5.29
C ASP A 316 20.03 -13.02 -3.81
N PHE A 317 19.23 -11.99 -3.51
CA PHE A 317 19.03 -11.49 -2.15
C PHE A 317 17.55 -11.46 -1.75
N TRP A 318 17.33 -11.51 -0.44
CA TRP A 318 16.06 -11.22 0.21
C TRP A 318 16.01 -9.77 0.65
N PHE A 319 14.93 -9.08 0.31
CA PHE A 319 14.62 -7.72 0.76
C PHE A 319 13.41 -7.77 1.69
N TYR A 320 13.45 -7.03 2.80
CA TYR A 320 12.41 -7.13 3.82
C TYR A 320 12.31 -5.89 4.71
N ILE A 321 11.14 -5.74 5.32
CA ILE A 321 10.90 -4.79 6.42
C ILE A 321 10.87 -5.59 7.72
N GLU A 322 11.59 -5.14 8.74
CA GLU A 322 11.59 -5.78 10.06
C GLU A 322 10.21 -5.64 10.73
N ASP A 323 9.78 -6.64 11.50
CA ASP A 323 8.43 -6.62 12.09
C ASP A 323 8.28 -5.62 13.25
N ASP A 324 9.38 -5.32 13.93
CA ASP A 324 9.51 -4.32 15.00
C ASP A 324 9.79 -2.91 14.49
N ASP A 325 10.08 -2.71 13.19
CA ASP A 325 10.18 -1.39 12.57
C ASP A 325 8.78 -0.80 12.30
N LEU A 326 8.17 -0.30 13.37
CA LEU A 326 6.86 0.37 13.32
C LEU A 326 6.86 1.60 12.41
N HIS A 327 7.99 2.29 12.27
CA HIS A 327 8.06 3.49 11.44
C HIS A 327 7.89 3.10 9.96
N SER A 328 8.72 2.17 9.49
CA SER A 328 8.66 1.64 8.13
C SER A 328 7.31 1.00 7.83
N LYS A 329 6.75 0.23 8.78
CA LYS A 329 5.41 -0.37 8.63
C LYS A 329 4.33 0.67 8.41
N LYS A 330 4.31 1.76 9.18
CA LYS A 330 3.34 2.85 9.00
C LYS A 330 3.47 3.51 7.64
N THR A 331 4.68 3.83 7.19
CA THR A 331 4.89 4.45 5.87
C THR A 331 4.54 3.50 4.73
N PHE A 332 4.86 2.21 4.86
CA PHE A 332 4.50 1.20 3.88
C PHE A 332 2.98 0.98 3.80
N MET A 333 2.29 0.99 4.94
CA MET A 333 0.83 0.97 4.98
C MET A 333 0.21 2.19 4.32
N LEU A 334 0.74 3.40 4.57
CA LEU A 334 0.29 4.61 3.88
C LEU A 334 0.44 4.49 2.36
N LEU A 335 1.55 3.94 1.89
CA LEU A 335 1.76 3.70 0.45
C LEU A 335 0.71 2.75 -0.14
N LEU A 336 0.39 1.65 0.56
CA LEU A 336 -0.65 0.71 0.15
C LEU A 336 -2.04 1.36 0.14
N GLU A 337 -2.36 2.20 1.14
CA GLU A 337 -3.62 2.95 1.18
C GLU A 337 -3.74 3.92 0.02
N LEU A 338 -2.69 4.69 -0.27
CA LEU A 338 -2.63 5.58 -1.45
C LEU A 338 -2.80 4.80 -2.76
N TYR A 339 -2.18 3.62 -2.89
CA TYR A 339 -2.36 2.74 -4.05
C TYR A 339 -3.84 2.34 -4.21
N ASN A 340 -4.47 1.85 -3.14
CA ASN A 340 -5.87 1.42 -3.18
C ASN A 340 -6.83 2.58 -3.49
N LEU A 341 -6.59 3.78 -2.95
CA LEU A 341 -7.39 4.98 -3.22
C LEU A 341 -7.28 5.45 -4.68
N GLN A 342 -6.12 5.27 -5.32
CA GLN A 342 -5.95 5.58 -6.75
C GLN A 342 -6.55 4.50 -7.67
N SER A 343 -6.58 3.24 -7.21
CA SER A 343 -7.08 2.09 -7.99
C SER A 343 -8.57 2.20 -8.34
N GLY A 344 -9.38 2.81 -7.46
CA GLY A 344 -10.83 2.96 -7.65
C GLY A 344 -11.26 4.00 -8.69
N ARG A 345 -10.33 4.64 -9.41
CA ARG A 345 -10.61 5.70 -10.40
C ARG A 345 -10.74 5.21 -11.84
N GLY A 346 -10.68 3.89 -12.07
CA GLY A 346 -10.86 3.27 -13.38
C GLY A 346 -12.33 2.98 -13.70
N PRO A 347 -12.72 2.92 -14.99
CA PRO A 347 -14.06 2.44 -15.36
C PRO A 347 -14.24 1.00 -14.90
N ASP A 348 -15.36 0.72 -14.20
CA ASP A 348 -15.76 -0.61 -13.75
C ASP A 348 -15.70 -1.61 -14.91
N LYS A 349 -14.65 -2.44 -14.94
CA LYS A 349 -14.63 -3.63 -15.79
C LYS A 349 -15.40 -4.71 -15.02
N GLY A 350 -16.71 -4.75 -15.22
CA GLY A 350 -17.57 -5.80 -14.69
C GLY A 350 -17.02 -7.20 -15.04
N PRO A 351 -17.33 -8.22 -14.23
CA PRO A 351 -16.72 -9.54 -14.36
C PRO A 351 -17.00 -10.13 -15.75
N ILE A 352 -15.94 -10.48 -16.47
CA ILE A 352 -16.04 -11.22 -17.73
C ILE A 352 -16.24 -12.69 -17.36
N LEU A 353 -17.46 -13.19 -17.54
CA LEU A 353 -17.81 -14.57 -17.26
C LEU A 353 -17.27 -15.47 -18.37
N THR A 354 -16.14 -16.14 -18.16
CA THR A 354 -15.69 -17.24 -19.00
C THR A 354 -16.16 -18.56 -18.40
N LEU A 355 -17.27 -19.10 -18.92
CA LEU A 355 -17.75 -20.43 -18.58
C LEU A 355 -16.75 -21.48 -19.12
N PRO A 356 -16.23 -22.40 -18.29
CA PRO A 356 -15.47 -23.53 -18.80
C PRO A 356 -16.42 -24.48 -19.56
N LEU A 357 -16.05 -24.83 -20.78
CA LEU A 357 -16.68 -25.92 -21.52
C LEU A 357 -16.25 -27.23 -20.87
N GLY A 358 -17.10 -27.79 -20.00
CA GLY A 358 -16.90 -29.12 -19.47
C GLY A 358 -16.98 -30.15 -20.59
N VAL A 359 -15.90 -30.89 -20.82
CA VAL A 359 -15.90 -32.08 -21.66
C VAL A 359 -16.62 -33.18 -20.89
N GLY A 360 -17.73 -33.67 -21.47
CA GLY A 360 -18.59 -34.70 -20.88
C GLY A 360 -17.99 -36.10 -20.86
#